data_AF-A0A934KJG8-F1
#
_entry.id   AF-A0A934KJG8-F1
#
_cell.length_a   1.000
_cell.length_b   1.000
_cell.length_c   1.000
_cell.angle_alpha   90.00
_cell.angle_beta   90.00
_cell.angle_gamma   90.00
#
_symmetry.space_group_name_H-M   'P 1'
#
loop_
_entity.id
_entity.type
_entity.pdbx_description
1 polymer ?
#
loop_
_entity_poly.entity_id
_entity_poly.type
_entity_poly.pdbx_seq_one_letter_code
_entity_poly.pdbx_strand_id
1 'polypeptide(L)' 'MKQIFGFSPGDLIRTIRLKHAAELLIKSNLTVSEVCYQSGFNNRSYFYREFKKTYNTTPKEFQLRNKHISDT' A
#
# COMPACT_ATOMS: atom_id res chain seq x y z
N MET A 1 -21.07 -15.77 -8.52
CA MET A 1 -21.18 -14.43 -7.90
C MET A 1 -20.17 -13.47 -8.52
N LYS A 2 -20.52 -12.88 -9.66
CA LYS A 2 -20.12 -11.53 -10.04
C LYS A 2 -21.42 -10.70 -9.91
N GLN A 3 -21.35 -9.38 -9.75
CA GLN A 3 -22.47 -8.43 -9.89
C GLN A 3 -23.15 -7.90 -8.61
N ILE A 4 -22.39 -7.27 -7.71
CA ILE A 4 -22.94 -6.13 -6.94
C ILE A 4 -21.92 -4.97 -6.91
N PHE A 5 -20.62 -5.28 -6.97
CA PHE A 5 -19.55 -4.30 -7.12
C PHE A 5 -18.71 -4.71 -8.33
N GLY A 6 -18.31 -3.77 -9.19
CA GLY A 6 -17.45 -4.02 -10.38
C GLY A 6 -16.03 -4.51 -10.06
N PHE A 7 -15.80 -5.04 -8.86
CA PHE A 7 -14.52 -5.49 -8.33
C PHE A 7 -14.63 -6.96 -7.95
N SER A 8 -13.59 -7.73 -8.26
CA SER A 8 -13.49 -9.08 -7.75
C SER A 8 -13.20 -9.06 -6.23
N PRO A 9 -13.52 -10.13 -5.48
CA PRO A 9 -13.11 -10.23 -4.08
C PRO A 9 -11.59 -10.03 -3.89
N GLY A 10 -10.77 -10.49 -4.84
CA GLY A 10 -9.32 -10.26 -4.83
C GLY A 10 -8.94 -8.79 -4.95
N ASP A 11 -9.67 -8.00 -5.75
CA ASP A 11 -9.46 -6.56 -5.87
C ASP A 11 -9.78 -5.82 -4.57
N LEU A 12 -10.84 -6.25 -3.87
CA LEU A 12 -11.20 -5.66 -2.59
C LEU A 12 -10.12 -5.93 -1.54
N ILE A 13 -9.67 -7.18 -1.42
CA ILE A 13 -8.59 -7.56 -0.49
C ILE A 13 -7.31 -6.78 -0.82
N ARG A 14 -6.93 -6.73 -2.09
CA ARG A 14 -5.76 -5.95 -2.54
C ARG A 14 -5.89 -4.48 -2.16
N THR A 15 -7.05 -3.87 -2.39
CA THR A 15 -7.31 -2.47 -2.03
C THR A 15 -7.19 -2.22 -0.52
N ILE A 16 -7.75 -3.11 0.30
CA ILE A 16 -7.65 -3.01 1.76
C ILE A 16 -6.19 -3.11 2.21
N ARG A 17 -5.44 -4.08 1.69
CA ARG A 17 -4.00 -4.25 2.00
C ARG A 17 -3.18 -3.02 1.60
N LEU A 18 -3.43 -2.45 0.41
CA LEU A 18 -2.74 -1.25 -0.06
C LEU A 18 -3.04 -0.02 0.80
N LYS A 19 -4.30 0.15 1.24
CA LYS A 19 -4.67 1.21 2.19
C LYS A 19 -3.92 1.07 3.51
N HIS A 20 -3.91 -0.13 4.08
CA HIS A 20 -3.17 -0.39 5.31
C HIS A 20 -1.66 -0.14 5.14
N ALA A 21 -1.07 -0.56 4.01
CA ALA A 21 0.32 -0.25 3.69
C ALA A 21 0.60 1.26 3.66
N ALA A 22 -0.28 2.05 3.03
CA ALA A 22 -0.13 3.50 2.98
C ALA A 22 -0.15 4.13 4.38
N GLU A 23 -1.02 3.66 5.27
CA GLU A 23 -1.07 4.12 6.66
C GLU A 23 0.23 3.79 7.41
N LEU A 24 0.75 2.55 7.26
CA LEU A 24 2.01 2.14 7.89
C LEU A 24 3.20 2.96 7.38
N LEU A 25 3.25 3.28 6.08
CA LEU A 25 4.32 4.12 5.51
C LEU A 25 4.37 5.51 6.15
N ILE A 26 3.22 6.06 6.53
CA ILE A 26 3.10 7.38 7.15
C ILE A 26 3.38 7.31 8.66
N LYS A 27 2.70 6.39 9.35
CA LYS A 27 2.63 6.38 10.82
C LYS A 27 3.76 5.64 11.52
N SER A 28 4.59 4.90 10.77
CA SER A 28 5.63 4.06 11.36
C SER A 28 7.04 4.37 10.82
N ASN A 29 8.04 3.82 11.50
CA ASN A 29 9.44 3.84 11.07
C ASN A 29 9.86 2.56 10.36
N LEU A 30 8.89 1.76 9.90
CA LEU A 30 9.14 0.54 9.17
C LEU A 30 9.76 0.82 7.80
N THR A 31 10.62 -0.09 7.37
CA THR A 31 11.11 -0.16 6.00
C THR A 31 9.98 -0.55 5.05
N VAL A 32 10.11 -0.20 3.78
CA VAL A 32 9.13 -0.59 2.74
C VAL A 32 8.95 -2.11 2.68
N SER A 33 10.00 -2.89 2.97
CA SER A 33 9.91 -4.35 2.98
C SER A 33 9.07 -4.86 4.16
N GLU A 34 9.25 -4.30 5.36
CA GLU A 34 8.44 -4.65 6.52
C GLU A 34 6.98 -4.26 6.31
N VAL A 35 6.72 -3.07 5.75
CA VAL A 35 5.36 -2.64 5.41
C VAL A 35 4.69 -3.59 4.41
N CYS A 36 5.42 -4.05 3.39
CA CYS A 36 4.90 -5.04 2.44
C CYS A 36 4.37 -6.28 3.16
N TYR A 37 5.17 -6.86 4.06
CA TYR A 37 4.78 -8.08 4.75
C TYR A 37 3.70 -7.84 5.82
N GLN A 38 3.78 -6.75 6.60
CA GLN A 38 2.78 -6.42 7.62
C GLN A 38 1.42 -6.05 7.01
N SER A 39 1.41 -5.48 5.80
CA SER A 39 0.17 -5.23 5.07
C SER A 39 -0.43 -6.47 4.38
N GLY A 40 0.18 -7.65 4.57
CA GLY A 40 -0.34 -8.92 4.09
C GLY A 40 0.05 -9.29 2.66
N PHE A 41 1.05 -8.64 2.07
CA PHE A 41 1.66 -9.09 0.82
C PHE A 41 2.81 -10.06 1.08
N ASN A 42 2.88 -11.15 0.31
CA ASN A 42 3.98 -12.10 0.34
C ASN A 42 4.97 -11.93 -0.83
N ASN A 43 4.66 -11.02 -1.77
CA ASN A 43 5.47 -10.76 -2.96
C ASN A 43 5.75 -9.26 -3.09
N ARG A 44 7.01 -8.88 -2.89
CA ARG A 44 7.47 -7.48 -2.92
C ARG A 44 7.27 -6.83 -4.29
N SER A 45 7.57 -7.53 -5.38
CA SER A 45 7.43 -6.99 -6.74
C SER A 45 5.97 -6.73 -7.10
N TYR A 46 5.08 -7.62 -6.67
CA TYR A 46 3.64 -7.44 -6.83
C TYR A 46 3.13 -6.25 -6.01
N PHE A 47 3.51 -6.18 -4.73
CA PHE A 47 3.20 -5.03 -3.87
C PHE A 47 3.64 -3.72 -4.50
N TYR A 48 4.89 -3.63 -4.97
CA TYR A 48 5.42 -2.41 -5.58
C TYR A 48 4.63 -1.97 -6.81
N ARG A 49 4.30 -2.91 -7.70
CA ARG A 49 3.51 -2.63 -8.91
C ARG A 49 2.12 -2.14 -8.57
N GLU A 50 1.42 -2.82 -7.67
CA GLU A 50 0.05 -2.48 -7.30
C GLU A 50 -0.04 -1.18 -6.48
N PHE A 51 0.93 -0.94 -5.61
CA PHE A 51 1.04 0.31 -4.87
C PHE A 51 1.30 1.48 -5.82
N LYS A 52 2.28 1.35 -6.72
CA LYS A 52 2.57 2.39 -7.73
C LYS A 52 1.36 2.65 -8.63
N LYS A 53 0.65 1.61 -9.05
CA LYS A 53 -0.59 1.76 -9.85
C LYS A 53 -1.69 2.51 -9.09
N THR A 54 -1.80 2.29 -7.79
CA THR A 54 -2.90 2.84 -6.97
C THR A 54 -2.63 4.26 -6.49
N TYR A 55 -1.39 4.58 -6.12
CA TYR A 55 -1.00 5.88 -5.56
C TYR A 55 -0.18 6.75 -6.52
N ASN A 56 0.09 6.24 -7.73
CA ASN A 56 0.90 6.91 -8.77
C ASN A 56 2.31 7.30 -8.32
N THR A 57 2.86 6.63 -7.30
CA THR A 57 4.19 6.86 -6.75
C THR A 57 4.70 5.58 -6.09
N THR A 58 6.01 5.42 -5.94
CA THR A 58 6.57 4.26 -5.24
C THR A 58 6.28 4.33 -3.72
N PRO A 59 6.23 3.19 -3.02
CA PRO A 59 6.10 3.17 -1.56
C PRO A 59 7.14 4.03 -0.83
N LYS A 60 8.39 4.05 -1.34
CA LYS A 60 9.48 4.82 -0.73
C LYS A 60 9.28 6.33 -0.90
N GLU A 61 8.95 6.79 -2.10
CA GLU A 61 8.62 8.19 -2.36
C GLU A 61 7.39 8.63 -1.55
N PHE A 62 6.37 7.76 -1.46
CA PHE A 62 5.18 8.02 -0.65
C PHE A 62 5.54 8.21 0.83
N GLN A 63 6.39 7.35 1.39
CA GLN A 63 6.88 7.47 2.76
C GLN A 63 7.62 8.80 2.97
N LEU A 64 8.56 9.15 2.09
CA LEU A 64 9.36 10.37 2.20
C LEU A 64 8.48 11.63 2.13
N ARG A 65 7.55 11.68 1.18
CA ARG A 65 6.65 12.83 0.98
C ARG A 65 5.78 13.13 2.20
N ASN A 66 5.27 12.09 2.88
CA ASN A 66 4.33 12.26 3.98
C ASN A 66 5.02 12.42 5.35
N LYS A 67 6.24 11.91 5.53
CA LYS A 67 7.01 12.17 6.76
C LYS A 67 7.38 13.64 6.91
N HIS A 68 7.75 14.28 5.80
CA HIS A 68 8.11 15.71 5.79
C HIS A 68 6.95 16.66 6.17
N ILE A 69 5.70 16.18 6.13
CA ILE A 69 4.50 16.92 6.55
C ILE A 69 4.21 16.70 8.04
N SER A 70 4.73 15.64 8.66
CA SER A 70 4.49 15.33 10.07
C SER A 70 5.49 16.01 11.02
N ASP A 71 6.60 16.51 10.48
CA ASP A 71 7.65 17.25 11.20
C ASP A 71 7.52 18.78 11.06
N THR A 72 6.44 19.29 10.45
CA THR A 72 6.10 20.74 10.36
C THR A 72 4.73 20.97 11.00
#